data_AF-A0A091C591-F1
#
_entry.id   AF-A0A091C591-F1
#
_cell.length_a   1.000
_cell.length_b   1.000
_cell.length_c   1.000
_cell.angle_alpha   90.00
_cell.angle_beta   90.00
_cell.angle_gamma   90.00
#
_symmetry.space_group_name_H-M   'P 1'
#
loop_
_entity.id
_entity.type
_entity.pdbx_description
1 polymer ?
#
loop_
_entity_poly.entity_id
_entity_poly.type
_entity_poly.pdbx_seq_one_letter_code
_entity_poly.pdbx_strand_id
1 'polypeptide(L)' 'MLFIAPTFIGQGYGTAILQELILNHGVTLVDVNEQNPAAKKFYFKNWL' A
#
# COMPACT_ATOMS: atom_id res chain seq x y z
N MET A 1 9.09 2.78 1.09
CA MET A 1 8.65 1.87 0.01
C MET A 1 8.11 0.59 0.64
N LEU A 2 6.91 0.15 0.24
CA LEU A 2 6.29 -1.08 0.74
C LEU A 2 6.61 -2.25 -0.21
N PHE A 3 7.15 -3.33 0.34
CA PHE A 3 7.42 -4.58 -0.39
C PHE A 3 6.71 -5.74 0.29
N ILE A 4 6.10 -6.61 -0.51
CA ILE A 4 5.45 -7.84 -0.05
C ILE A 4 6.03 -8.98 -0.87
N ALA A 5 6.49 -10.04 -0.20
CA ALA A 5 7.02 -11.20 -0.92
C ALA A 5 5.91 -11.79 -1.82
N PRO A 6 6.24 -12.30 -3.03
CA PRO A 6 5.24 -12.78 -3.98
C PRO A 6 4.24 -13.79 -3.40
N THR A 7 4.71 -14.64 -2.48
CA THR A 7 3.90 -15.64 -1.79
C THR A 7 2.80 -15.07 -0.89
N PHE A 8 2.82 -13.78 -0.59
CA PHE A 8 1.83 -13.09 0.25
C PHE A 8 1.00 -12.04 -0.52
N ILE A 9 1.25 -11.86 -1.82
CA ILE A 9 0.47 -10.94 -2.66
C ILE A 9 -0.95 -11.49 -2.84
N GLY A 10 -1.95 -10.61 -2.81
CA GLY A 10 -3.37 -10.98 -2.97
C GLY A 10 -4.05 -11.51 -1.71
N GLN A 11 -3.33 -11.59 -0.58
CA GLN A 11 -3.86 -12.09 0.70
C GLN A 11 -4.30 -10.98 1.67
N GLY A 12 -4.29 -9.72 1.24
CA GLY A 12 -4.76 -8.58 2.05
C GLY A 12 -3.69 -7.90 2.92
N TYR A 13 -2.48 -8.45 3.04
CA TYR A 13 -1.42 -7.85 3.88
C TYR A 13 -1.10 -6.39 3.53
N GLY A 14 -1.04 -6.04 2.25
CA GLY A 14 -0.76 -4.67 1.85
C GLY A 14 -1.81 -3.68 2.34
N THR A 15 -3.07 -4.06 2.25
CA THR A 15 -4.18 -3.23 2.76
C THR A 15 -4.12 -3.12 4.28
N ALA A 16 -3.89 -4.22 5.00
CA ALA A 16 -3.78 -4.22 6.45
C ALA A 16 -2.62 -3.31 6.94
N ILE A 17 -1.45 -3.42 6.31
CA ILE A 17 -0.29 -2.56 6.62
C ILE A 17 -0.61 -1.10 6.33
N LEU A 18 -1.23 -0.80 5.18
CA LEU A 18 -1.58 0.58 4.83
C LEU A 18 -2.58 1.19 5.82
N GLN A 19 -3.59 0.43 6.23
CA GLN A 19 -4.57 0.88 7.23
C GLN A 19 -3.93 1.15 8.59
N GLU A 20 -3.04 0.27 9.06
CA GLU A 20 -2.27 0.48 10.29
C GLU A 20 -1.49 1.79 10.23
N LEU A 21 -0.80 2.04 9.11
CA LEU A 21 0.00 3.26 8.90
C LEU A 21 -0.86 4.54 8.87
N ILE A 22 -2.05 4.50 8.28
CA ILE A 22 -2.96 5.65 8.24
C ILE A 22 -3.55 5.89 9.63
N LEU A 23 -4.18 4.85 10.22
CA LEU A 23 -5.00 4.98 11.42
C LEU A 23 -4.17 5.22 12.68
N ASN A 24 -3.04 4.54 12.81
CA ASN A 24 -2.25 4.53 14.05
C ASN A 24 -0.95 5.33 13.94
N HIS A 25 -0.50 5.63 12.71
CA HIS A 25 0.74 6.38 12.48
C HIS A 25 0.54 7.69 11.70
N GLY A 26 -0.69 8.02 11.29
CA GLY A 26 -1.01 9.29 10.66
C GLY A 26 -0.33 9.51 9.31
N VAL A 27 -0.03 8.44 8.57
CA VAL A 27 0.55 8.54 7.23
C VAL A 27 -0.47 9.16 6.28
N THR A 28 -0.14 10.32 5.71
CA THR A 28 -1.01 11.09 4.80
C THR A 28 -0.41 11.32 3.41
N LEU A 29 0.81 10.85 3.17
CA LEU A 29 1.48 11.00 1.89
C LEU A 29 2.44 9.83 1.65
N VAL A 30 2.48 9.33 0.42
CA VAL A 30 3.43 8.30 -0.01
C VAL A 30 3.94 8.60 -1.42
N ASP A 31 5.22 8.35 -1.64
CA ASP A 31 5.79 8.32 -2.99
C ASP A 31 5.56 6.94 -3.62
N VAL A 32 5.20 6.94 -4.90
CA VAL A 32 4.96 5.72 -5.68
C VAL A 32 5.90 5.70 -6.87
N ASN A 33 6.55 4.56 -7.10
CA ASN A 33 7.34 4.37 -8.31
C ASN A 33 6.41 4.40 -9.55
N GLU A 34 6.60 5.38 -10.43
CA GLU A 34 5.78 5.60 -11.63
C GLU A 34 5.81 4.43 -12.63
N GLN A 35 6.92 3.67 -12.64
CA GLN A 35 7.06 2.48 -13.48
C GLN A 35 6.24 1.29 -12.96
N ASN A 36 5.61 1.42 -11.78
CA ASN A 36 4.75 0.40 -11.19
C ASN A 36 3.28 0.88 -11.16
N PRO A 37 2.53 0.73 -12.27
CA PRO A 37 1.12 1.13 -12.32
C PRO A 37 0.24 0.33 -11.35
N ALA A 38 0.64 -0.89 -10.99
CA ALA A 38 -0.08 -1.71 -10.01
C ALA A 38 -0.01 -1.10 -8.60
N ALA A 39 1.14 -0.57 -8.20
CA ALA A 39 1.29 0.15 -6.93
C ALA A 39 0.42 1.41 -6.90
N LYS A 40 0.42 2.20 -7.99
CA LYS A 40 -0.44 3.39 -8.10
C LYS A 40 -1.92 3.04 -7.94
N LYS A 41 -2.39 1.99 -8.63
CA LYS A 41 -3.76 1.47 -8.49
C LYS A 41 -4.06 0.96 -7.08
N PHE A 42 -3.09 0.29 -6.45
CA PHE A 42 -3.20 -0.21 -5.09
C PHE A 42 -3.43 0.95 -4.11
N TYR A 43 -2.59 1.99 -4.13
CA TYR A 43 -2.75 3.12 -3.21
C TYR A 43 -4.06 3.85 -3.46
N PHE A 44 -4.42 4.19 -4.70
CA PHE A 44 -5.70 4.87 -4.96
C PHE A 44 -6.94 4.06 -4.55
N LYS A 45 -6.91 2.73 -4.69
CA LYS A 45 -8.03 1.89 -4.26
C LYS A 45 -8.19 1.87 -2.74
N ASN A 46 -7.08 1.95 -2.00
CA ASN A 46 -7.05 1.76 -0.55
C ASN A 46 -6.81 3.07 0.23
N TRP A 47 -6.83 4.21 -0.45
CA TRP A 47 -6.76 5.54 0.15
C TRP A 47 -8.17 5.94 0.58
N LEU A 48 -8.46 5.81 1.86
CA LEU A 48 -9.72 6.19 2.51
C LEU A 48 -9.42 7.03 3.74
#